data_AF-A0A496THH8-F1
#
_entry.id   AF-A0A496THH8-F1
#
_cell.length_a   1.000
_cell.length_b   1.000
_cell.length_c   1.000
_cell.angle_alpha   90.00
_cell.angle_beta   90.00
_cell.angle_gamma   90.00
#
_symmetry.space_group_name_H-M   'P 1'
#
loop_
_entity.id
_entity.type
_entity.pdbx_description
1 polymer ?
#
loop_
_entity_poly.entity_id
_entity_poly.type
_entity_poly.pdbx_seq_one_letter_code
_entity_poly.pdbx_strand_id
1 'polypeptide(L)' 'MHAKNLDNLTGFYYFGARYYDPSIGRWFVPDPILSDFSPYSYCYSAPLQYIDPNGKSIWPAIVYL' A
#
# COMPACT_ATOMS: atom_id res chain seq x y z
N MET A 1 5.41 -1.11 8.94
CA MET A 1 4.13 -1.28 8.21
C MET A 1 2.99 -1.01 9.19
N HIS A 2 2.16 0.01 8.97
CA HIS A 2 0.95 0.24 9.77
C HIS A 2 -0.29 -0.22 9.01
N ALA A 3 -0.22 -1.45 8.48
CA ALA A 3 -1.44 -2.16 8.14
C ALA A 3 -2.26 -2.31 9.42
N LYS A 4 -3.52 -1.87 9.41
CA LYS A 4 -4.30 -1.86 10.65
C LYS A 4 -4.66 -3.27 11.10
N ASN A 5 -4.94 -4.19 10.17
CA ASN A 5 -5.25 -5.59 10.47
C ASN A 5 -4.85 -6.51 9.30
N LEU A 6 -4.32 -7.69 9.62
CA LEU A 6 -4.21 -8.81 8.69
C LEU A 6 -5.57 -9.50 8.62
N ASP A 7 -6.09 -9.70 7.41
CA ASP A 7 -7.24 -10.56 7.19
C ASP A 7 -6.76 -12.01 7.08
N ASN A 8 -7.11 -12.83 8.07
CA ASN A 8 -6.66 -14.22 8.16
C ASN A 8 -7.30 -15.15 7.09
N LEU A 9 -8.38 -14.73 6.44
CA LEU A 9 -9.01 -15.51 5.37
C LEU A 9 -8.29 -15.34 4.03
N THR A 10 -7.80 -14.13 3.76
CA THR A 10 -7.19 -13.77 2.47
C THR A 10 -5.67 -13.63 2.53
N GLY A 11 -5.11 -13.40 3.73
CA GLY A 11 -3.69 -13.06 3.91
C GLY A 11 -3.36 -11.61 3.55
N PHE A 12 -4.36 -10.78 3.27
CA PHE A 12 -4.17 -9.38 2.89
C PHE A 12 -4.19 -8.45 4.09
N TYR A 13 -3.48 -7.34 3.96
CA TYR A 13 -3.45 -6.29 4.95
C TYR A 13 -4.45 -5.19 4.60
N TYR A 14 -5.31 -4.81 5.53
CA TYR A 14 -6.23 -3.69 5.35
C TYR A 14 -5.61 -2.38 5.85
N PHE A 15 -5.48 -1.40 4.95
CA PHE A 15 -4.90 -0.08 5.23
C PHE A 15 -5.97 1.02 5.45
N GLY A 16 -7.25 0.66 5.51
CA GLY A 16 -8.37 1.59 5.67
C GLY A 16 -9.01 2.00 4.34
N ALA A 17 -8.22 2.14 3.28
CA ALA A 17 -8.75 2.45 1.95
C ALA A 17 -8.64 1.29 0.96
N ARG A 18 -7.60 0.47 1.12
CA ARG A 18 -7.25 -0.61 0.20
C ARG A 18 -6.74 -1.82 0.96
N TYR A 19 -6.88 -2.97 0.32
CA TYR A 19 -6.22 -4.21 0.70
C TYR A 19 -4.88 -4.33 -0.01
N TYR A 20 -3.84 -4.67 0.74
CA TYR A 20 -2.48 -4.90 0.27
C TYR A 20 -2.17 -6.39 0.31
N ASP A 21 -1.67 -6.93 -0.79
CA ASP A 21 -1.17 -8.30 -0.88
C ASP A 21 0.34 -8.31 -0.61
N PRO A 22 0.78 -8.80 0.56
CA PRO A 22 2.19 -8.86 0.90
C PRO A 22 2.97 -9.92 0.10
N SER A 23 2.30 -10.91 -0.50
CA SER A 23 2.96 -12.01 -1.23
C SER A 23 3.58 -11.53 -2.55
N ILE A 24 2.93 -10.56 -3.20
CA ILE A 24 3.39 -9.95 -4.46
C ILE A 24 3.83 -8.49 -4.30
N GLY A 25 3.60 -7.90 -3.12
CA GLY A 25 4.01 -6.55 -2.79
C GLY A 25 3.19 -5.45 -3.50
N ARG A 26 1.89 -5.66 -3.70
CA ARG A 26 1.00 -4.76 -4.48
C ARG A 26 -0.35 -4.52 -3.81
N TRP A 27 -1.03 -3.47 -4.24
CA TRP A 27 -2.44 -3.27 -3.89
C TRP A 27 -3.30 -4.31 -4.61
N PHE A 28 -4.29 -4.84 -3.90
CA PHE A 28 -5.27 -5.77 -4.46
C PHE A 28 -6.31 -5.06 -5.34
N VAL A 29 -6.56 -3.78 -5.07
CA VAL A 29 -7.49 -2.93 -5.83
C VAL A 29 -6.75 -1.73 -6.44
N PRO A 30 -7.22 -1.19 -7.58
CA PRO A 30 -6.63 0.00 -8.19
C PRO A 30 -6.61 1.19 -7.22
N ASP A 31 -5.54 1.97 -7.25
CA ASP A 31 -5.49 3.29 -6.63
C ASP A 31 -6.42 4.25 -7.37
N PRO A 32 -7.40 4.88 -6.70
CA PRO A 32 -8.27 5.86 -7.34
C PRO A 32 -7.56 7.19 -7.65
N ILE A 33 -6.40 7.47 -7.05
CA ILE A 33 -5.63 8.72 -7.19
C ILE A 33 -4.46 8.53 -8.16
N LEU A 34 -3.85 7.35 -8.17
CA LEU A 34 -2.75 7.00 -9.07
C LEU A 34 -3.32 6.52 -10.42
N SER A 35 -3.44 7.44 -11.38
CA SER A 35 -3.88 7.11 -12.75
C SER A 35 -2.74 6.69 -13.69
N ASP A 36 -1.50 6.75 -13.24
CA ASP A 36 -0.32 6.41 -14.05
C ASP A 36 -0.14 4.89 -14.22
N PHE A 37 0.92 4.51 -14.96
CA PHE A 37 1.25 3.18 -15.52
C PHE A 37 1.01 1.92 -14.65
N SER A 38 0.84 2.03 -13.33
CA SER A 38 0.53 0.87 -12.47
C SER A 38 -0.35 1.27 -11.27
N PRO A 39 -1.68 1.26 -11.42
CA PRO A 39 -2.61 1.62 -10.34
C PRO A 39 -2.57 0.65 -9.17
N TYR A 40 -1.89 -0.49 -9.31
CA TYR A 40 -1.69 -1.49 -8.25
C TYR A 40 -0.35 -1.34 -7.52
N SER A 41 0.51 -0.40 -7.92
CA SER A 41 1.84 -0.26 -7.34
C SER A 41 1.79 0.23 -5.90
N TYR A 42 2.50 -0.47 -5.00
CA TYR A 42 2.76 0.04 -3.66
C TYR A 42 3.97 0.97 -3.72
N CYS A 43 3.82 2.20 -3.21
CA CYS A 43 4.92 3.17 -3.06
C CYS A 43 5.74 3.42 -4.35
N TYR A 44 5.10 3.48 -5.52
CA TYR A 44 5.79 3.58 -6.83
C TYR A 44 6.86 2.50 -7.06
N SER A 45 6.70 1.32 -6.44
CA SER A 45 7.71 0.25 -6.42
C SER A 45 9.02 0.63 -5.72
N ALA A 46 9.02 1.68 -4.89
CA ALA A 46 10.14 2.17 -4.10
C ALA A 46 9.82 2.20 -2.58
N PRO A 47 9.52 1.04 -1.95
CA PRO A 47 9.06 0.95 -0.55
C PRO A 47 10.13 1.31 0.50
N LEU A 48 11.39 1.46 0.10
CA LEU A 48 12.46 1.98 0.97
C LEU A 48 12.47 3.51 1.04
N GLN A 49 11.94 4.17 0.01
CA GLN A 49 11.90 5.64 -0.08
C GLN A 49 10.54 6.19 0.35
N TYR A 50 9.47 5.40 0.20
CA TYR A 50 8.11 5.85 0.47
C TYR A 50 7.29 4.83 1.26
N ILE A 51 6.31 5.32 2.01
CA ILE A 51 5.30 4.55 2.74
C ILE A 51 3.91 5.09 2.38
N ASP A 52 2.92 4.21 2.24
CA ASP A 52 1.50 4.59 2.16
C ASP A 52 0.79 4.11 3.46
N PRO A 53 0.64 4.98 4.47
CA PRO A 53 0.12 4.59 5.78
C PRO A 53 -1.38 4.27 5.79
N ASN A 54 -2.14 4.78 4.82
CA ASN A 54 -3.61 4.76 4.82
C ASN A 54 -4.21 4.14 3.55
N GLY A 55 -3.38 3.65 2.63
CA GLY A 55 -3.81 3.15 1.34
C GLY A 55 -4.41 4.24 0.46
N LYS A 56 -3.98 5.51 0.58
CA LYS A 56 -4.46 6.63 -0.25
C LYS A 56 -3.37 7.64 -0.57
N SER A 57 -2.38 7.80 0.30
CA SER A 57 -1.39 8.88 0.17
C SER A 57 0.00 8.37 0.48
N ILE A 58 0.91 8.58 -0.48
CA ILE A 58 2.30 8.15 -0.40
C ILE A 58 3.12 9.26 0.24
N TRP A 59 3.83 8.96 1.32
CA TRP A 59 4.69 9.88 2.06
C TRP A 59 6.15 9.42 2.00
N PRO A 60 7.12 10.35 2.11
CA PRO A 60 8.53 9.96 2.22
C PRO A 60 8.75 9.13 3.50
N ALA A 61 9.46 8.01 3.36
CA ALA A 61 9.76 7.11 4.49
C ALA A 61 10.57 7.83 5.59
N ILE A 62 11.38 8.83 5.23
CA ILE A 62 12.18 9.63 6.18
C ILE A 62 11.34 10.41 7.19
N VAL A 63 10.06 10.68 6.88
CA VAL A 63 9.14 11.43 7.74
C VAL A 63 8.47 10.49 8.76
N TYR A 64 8.65 9.18 8.61
CA TYR A 64 7.93 8.13 9.34
C TYR A 64 8.85 7.16 10.11
N LEU A 65 10.16 7.36 10.07
CA LEU A 65 11.18 6.68 10.87
C LEU A 65 11.61 7.58 12.03
#